data_AF-A0A957PYW4-F1
#
_entry.id   AF-A0A957PYW4-F1
#
_cell.length_a   1.000
_cell.length_b   1.000
_cell.length_c   1.000
_cell.angle_alpha   90.00
_cell.angle_beta   90.00
_cell.angle_gamma   90.00
#
_symmetry.space_group_name_H-M   'P 1'
#
loop_
_entity.id
_entity.type
_entity.pdbx_description
1 polymer ?
#
loop_
_entity_poly.entity_id
_entity_poly.type
_entity_poly.pdbx_seq_one_letter_code
_entity_poly.pdbx_strand_id
1 'polypeptide(L)' 'MTFLSAGTNSVTPAAFHVMTKPRGAICNLDCKYCYFLSKEMMYPGSRFRMADELLESYTKQYIEAQQVPEVTFAWQGGE' A
#
# COMPACT_ATOMS: atom_id res chain seq x y z
N MET A 1 -24.67 -5.99 35.03
CA MET A 1 -25.04 -5.87 33.60
C MET A 1 -23.90 -6.42 32.78
N THR A 2 -24.00 -7.69 32.41
CA THR A 2 -23.01 -8.36 31.58
C THR A 2 -23.37 -8.06 30.13
N PHE A 3 -22.57 -7.25 29.45
CA PHE A 3 -22.68 -7.11 28.00
C PHE A 3 -22.15 -8.40 27.37
N LEU A 4 -23.05 -9.23 26.86
CA LEU A 4 -22.73 -10.29 25.92
C LEU A 4 -22.35 -9.62 24.60
N SER A 5 -21.05 -9.51 24.31
CA SER A 5 -20.58 -9.18 22.97
C SER A 5 -20.63 -10.43 22.11
N ALA A 6 -21.67 -10.57 21.28
CA ALA A 6 -21.56 -11.36 20.08
C ALA A 6 -20.66 -10.62 19.08
N GLY A 7 -19.73 -11.30 18.40
CA GLY A 7 -19.17 -10.75 17.16
C GLY A 7 -17.74 -11.17 16.83
N THR A 8 -17.63 -12.21 16.01
CA THR A 8 -16.49 -12.57 15.14
C THR A 8 -15.11 -12.68 15.79
N ASN A 9 -14.63 -13.91 15.98
CA ASN A 9 -13.19 -14.20 16.09
C ASN A 9 -12.51 -13.80 14.76
N SER A 10 -12.15 -12.53 14.61
CA SER A 10 -11.29 -12.08 13.53
C SER A 10 -9.88 -12.57 13.84
N VAL A 11 -9.47 -13.65 13.18
CA VAL A 11 -8.07 -14.11 13.23
C VAL A 11 -7.27 -13.15 12.36
N THR A 12 -6.51 -12.25 12.98
CA THR A 12 -5.55 -11.41 12.25
C THR A 12 -4.41 -12.29 11.72
N PRO A 13 -4.03 -12.19 10.43
CA PRO A 13 -2.88 -12.90 9.90
C PRO A 13 -1.59 -12.52 10.65
N ALA A 14 -0.69 -13.48 10.86
CA ALA A 14 0.61 -13.20 11.48
C ALA A 14 1.45 -12.22 10.63
N ALA A 15 1.29 -12.28 9.32
CA ALA A 15 1.89 -11.32 8.39
C ALA A 15 1.01 -11.16 7.15
N PHE A 16 1.17 -10.03 6.48
CA PHE A 16 0.57 -9.78 5.17
C PHE A 16 1.51 -8.91 4.33
N HIS A 17 1.21 -8.79 3.04
CA HIS A 17 2.06 -8.07 2.12
C HIS A 17 1.28 -6.98 1.38
N VAL A 18 1.86 -5.77 1.34
CA VAL A 18 1.33 -4.63 0.57
C VAL A 18 2.31 -4.27 -0.54
N MET A 19 1.80 -4.16 -1.77
CA MET A 19 2.56 -3.63 -2.90
C MET A 19 2.29 -2.13 -3.03
N THR A 20 3.20 -1.33 -2.50
CA THR A 20 3.06 0.12 -2.45
C THR A 20 3.56 0.75 -3.73
N LYS A 21 2.90 1.82 -4.19
CA LYS A 21 3.23 2.50 -5.46
C LYS A 21 3.53 3.98 -5.27
N PRO A 22 4.72 4.35 -4.76
CA PRO A 22 5.03 5.73 -4.37
C PRO A 22 4.98 6.72 -5.53
N ARG A 23 5.26 6.25 -6.75
CA ARG A 23 5.19 7.05 -7.99
C ARG A 23 3.95 6.79 -8.84
N GLY A 24 2.97 6.05 -8.34
CA GLY A 24 1.75 5.75 -9.08
C GLY A 24 2.05 5.19 -10.47
N ALA A 25 1.22 5.52 -11.46
CA ALA A 25 1.28 4.97 -12.81
C ALA A 25 2.30 5.65 -13.75
N ILE A 26 2.84 6.80 -13.38
CA ILE A 26 3.79 7.54 -14.22
C ILE A 26 5.15 6.86 -14.24
N CYS A 27 5.80 6.87 -15.40
CA CYS A 27 7.06 6.19 -15.64
C CYS A 27 7.90 6.98 -16.65
N ASN A 28 9.21 6.98 -16.48
CA ASN A 28 10.16 7.51 -17.45
C ASN A 28 10.31 6.66 -18.73
N LEU A 29 9.72 5.47 -18.76
CA LEU A 29 9.68 4.56 -19.91
C LEU A 29 8.25 4.30 -20.39
N ASP A 30 8.09 4.17 -21.72
CA ASP A 30 6.82 3.82 -22.38
C ASP A 30 6.89 2.41 -22.98
N CYS A 31 6.99 1.41 -22.11
CA CYS A 31 7.08 0.01 -22.54
C CYS A 31 5.78 -0.43 -23.22
N LYS A 32 5.87 -0.93 -24.47
CA LYS A 32 4.70 -1.36 -25.28
C LYS A 32 3.77 -2.37 -24.60
N TYR A 33 4.29 -3.16 -23.67
CA TYR A 33 3.54 -4.20 -22.95
C TYR A 33 3.12 -3.76 -21.53
N CYS A 34 3.41 -2.53 -21.12
CA CYS A 34 3.11 -2.08 -19.76
C CYS A 34 1.64 -1.66 -19.63
N TYR A 35 0.84 -2.55 -19.05
CA TYR A 35 -0.56 -2.29 -18.74
C TYR A 35 -0.78 -1.26 -17.61
N PHE A 36 0.29 -0.80 -16.96
CA PHE A 36 0.20 0.05 -15.77
C PHE A 36 0.13 1.54 -16.09
N LEU A 37 0.78 2.01 -17.17
CA LEU A 37 0.85 3.43 -17.54
C LEU A 37 -0.53 4.06 -17.78
N SER A 38 -1.44 3.33 -18.43
CA SER A 38 -2.79 3.81 -18.74
C SER A 38 -3.62 4.18 -17.50
N LYS A 39 -3.22 3.75 -16.31
CA LYS A 39 -3.88 4.10 -15.04
C LYS A 39 -3.62 5.55 -14.62
N GLU A 40 -2.69 6.26 -15.27
CA GLU A 40 -2.53 7.71 -15.07
C GLU A 40 -3.86 8.46 -15.30
N MET A 41 -4.63 8.04 -16.29
CA MET A 41 -5.93 8.64 -16.64
C MET A 41 -6.98 8.51 -15.52
N MET A 42 -6.80 7.59 -14.56
CA MET A 42 -7.75 7.39 -13.46
C MET A 42 -7.62 8.45 -12.35
N TYR A 43 -6.52 9.22 -12.30
CA TYR A 43 -6.26 10.18 -11.23
C TYR A 43 -5.87 11.56 -11.77
N PRO A 44 -6.80 12.28 -12.41
CA PRO A 44 -6.54 13.60 -12.99
C PRO A 44 -6.10 14.61 -11.91
N GLY A 45 -5.07 15.39 -12.22
CA GLY A 45 -4.50 16.38 -11.29
C GLY A 45 -3.57 15.81 -10.22
N SER A 46 -3.40 14.48 -10.16
CA SER A 46 -2.44 13.86 -9.25
C SER A 46 -1.00 14.14 -9.69
N ARG A 47 -0.13 14.44 -8.73
CA ARG A 47 1.33 14.48 -8.94
C ARG A 47 1.96 13.09 -8.94
N PHE A 48 1.15 12.06 -8.67
CA PHE A 48 1.54 10.67 -8.49
C PHE A 48 2.79 10.53 -7.61
N ARG A 49 2.82 11.27 -6.51
CA ARG A 49 3.91 11.24 -5.54
C ARG A 49 3.31 11.02 -4.18
N MET A 50 3.71 9.94 -3.52
CA MET A 50 3.46 9.78 -2.10
C MET A 50 4.14 10.92 -1.34
N ALA A 51 3.36 11.65 -0.53
CA ALA A 51 3.89 12.69 0.34
C ALA A 51 4.77 12.06 1.44
N ASP A 52 5.78 12.79 1.91
CA ASP A 52 6.73 12.26 2.89
C ASP A 52 6.04 11.91 4.22
N GLU A 53 5.07 12.72 4.65
CA GLU A 53 4.23 12.46 5.83
C GLU A 53 3.39 11.17 5.66
N LEU A 54 2.90 10.93 4.44
CA LEU A 54 2.17 9.72 4.13
C LEU A 54 3.10 8.50 4.15
N LEU A 55 4.31 8.60 3.60
CA LEU A 55 5.32 7.55 3.64
C LEU A 55 5.68 7.18 5.09
N GLU A 56 5.86 8.18 5.95
CA GLU A 56 6.12 7.97 7.37
C GLU A 56 4.97 7.23 8.06
N SER A 57 3.73 7.71 7.87
CA SER A 57 2.54 7.10 8.47
C SER A 57 2.32 5.67 7.97
N TYR A 58 2.48 5.42 6.67
CA TYR A 58 2.42 4.10 6.06
C TYR A 58 3.47 3.15 6.67
N THR A 59 4.71 3.62 6.80
CA THR A 59 5.81 2.79 7.33
C THR A 59 5.54 2.37 8.77
N LYS A 60 5.11 3.30 9.63
CA LYS A 60 4.75 3.01 11.03
C LYS A 60 3.61 2.00 11.11
N GLN A 61 2.50 2.29 10.44
CA GLN A 61 1.31 1.42 10.47
C GLN A 61 1.59 0.04 9.89
N TYR A 62 2.38 -0.05 8.81
CA TYR A 62 2.70 -1.32 8.20
C TYR A 62 3.60 -2.17 9.09
N ILE A 63 4.55 -1.58 9.84
CA ILE A 63 5.36 -2.32 10.81
C ILE A 63 4.52 -2.77 12.00
N GLU A 64 3.70 -1.87 12.56
CA GLU A 64 2.85 -2.15 13.74
C GLU A 64 1.82 -3.26 13.47
N ALA A 65 1.37 -3.41 12.23
CA ALA A 65 0.39 -4.41 11.85
C ALA A 65 0.97 -5.82 11.63
N GLN A 66 2.30 -5.98 11.65
CA GLN A 66 2.96 -7.27 11.38
C GLN A 66 3.33 -7.96 12.69
N GLN A 67 3.04 -9.27 12.80
CA GLN A 67 3.35 -10.09 13.97
C GLN A 67 4.57 -10.99 13.72
N VAL A 68 5.55 -10.47 12.98
CA VAL A 68 6.79 -11.15 12.59
C VAL A 68 8.00 -10.26 12.86
N PRO A 69 9.20 -10.81 13.14
CA PRO A 69 10.38 -10.03 13.50
C PRO A 69 11.00 -9.26 12.32
N GLU A 70 10.70 -9.65 11.09
CA GLU A 70 11.18 -9.00 9.87
C GLU A 70 9.99 -8.61 8.99
N VAL A 71 9.98 -7.36 8.52
CA VAL A 71 8.90 -6.80 7.69
C VAL A 71 9.45 -6.50 6.29
N THR A 72 8.83 -7.11 5.28
CA THR A 72 9.20 -6.89 3.88
C THR A 72 8.35 -5.79 3.26
N PHE A 73 9.01 -4.76 2.73
CA PHE A 73 8.40 -3.71 1.93
C PHE A 73 8.56 -4.01 0.44
N ALA A 74 7.45 -4.06 -0.31
CA ALA A 74 7.49 -4.05 -1.76
C ALA A 74 7.07 -2.70 -2.32
N TRP A 75 7.97 -2.15 -3.14
CA TRP A 75 7.76 -0.93 -3.90
C TRP A 75 7.60 -1.30 -5.37
N GLN A 76 6.55 -0.78 -6.00
CA GLN A 76 6.25 -0.97 -7.41
C GLN A 76 5.70 0.34 -7.99
N GLY A 77 5.31 0.35 -9.25
CA GLY A 77 4.71 1.51 -9.88
C GLY A 77 5.11 1.59 -11.34
N GLY A 78 5.09 2.80 -11.88
CA GLY A 78 6.12 3.21 -12.82
C GLY A 78 7.35 3.76 -12.07
N GLU A 79 8.24 4.43 -12.81
CA GLU A 79 9.52 4.99 -12.36
C GLU A 79 9.59 6.51 -12.55
#